data_AF-A0A3D1A9C5-F1
#
_entry.id   AF-A0A3D1A9C5-F1
#
_cell.length_a   1.000
_cell.length_b   1.000
_cell.length_c   1.000
_cell.angle_alpha   90.00
_cell.angle_beta   90.00
_cell.angle_gamma   90.00
#
_symmetry.space_group_name_H-M   'P 1'
#
loop_
_entity.id
_entity.type
_entity.pdbx_description
1 polymer ?
#
loop_
_entity_poly.entity_id
_entity_poly.type
_entity_poly.pdbx_seq_one_letter_code
_entity_poly.pdbx_strand_id
1 'polypeptide(L)'
;MKKKIIPLVLIAVIGVLAFLKMRSGGDFRYAGTIEATEIDLSARIPGVIDSYGAREGDPVKKGQVIASLDCADLRLAAGIASEDFKRAEELYAGGSVSKENYDRLKYRRDDSALKVDWCAVKSPSAGRLLYAYREKGELVAPGTKLATVADLSEVWAYIYVPHDLLAKLSAGMEVQGYLPEAGDKEFAGRISVIYSEAEFTPKNVQTRKERTRLVFAVKAAFPNPGETLKPGMTIEVKLPE
;
A
#
# COMPACT_ATOMS: atom_id res chain seq x y z
N MET A 1 -1.53 32.77 65.61
CA MET A 1 -2.10 32.92 64.25
C MET A 1 -1.27 32.26 63.13
N LYS A 2 0.07 32.13 63.24
CA LYS A 2 0.94 31.53 62.21
C LYS A 2 0.74 30.01 61.94
N LYS A 3 0.22 29.23 62.89
CA LYS A 3 0.01 27.77 62.76
C LYS A 3 -1.13 27.36 61.81
N LYS A 4 -2.06 28.27 61.45
CA LYS A 4 -3.17 27.99 60.51
C LYS A 4 -2.90 28.44 59.07
N ILE A 5 -1.79 29.17 58.84
CA ILE A 5 -1.44 29.70 57.50
C ILE A 5 -0.77 28.61 56.66
N ILE A 6 0.07 27.77 57.28
CA ILE A 6 0.78 26.67 56.63
C ILE A 6 -0.16 25.69 55.90
N PRO A 7 -1.25 25.16 56.52
CA PRO A 7 -2.16 24.25 55.81
C PRO A 7 -2.94 24.94 54.69
N LEU A 8 -3.26 26.25 54.82
CA LEU A 8 -3.99 26.99 53.80
C LEU A 8 -3.15 27.22 52.54
N VAL A 9 -1.87 27.54 52.72
CA VAL A 9 -0.91 27.67 51.60
C VAL A 9 -0.68 26.32 50.93
N LEU A 10 -0.62 25.23 51.70
CA LEU A 10 -0.47 23.88 51.14
C LEU A 10 -1.66 23.49 50.24
N ILE A 11 -2.88 23.78 50.67
CA ILE A 11 -4.11 23.53 49.88
C ILE A 11 -4.12 24.40 48.62
N ALA A 12 -3.69 25.66 48.70
CA ALA A 12 -3.60 26.54 47.54
C ALA A 12 -2.56 26.03 46.53
N VAL A 13 -1.38 25.57 46.98
CA VAL A 13 -0.34 25.01 46.12
C VAL A 13 -0.79 23.69 45.48
N ILE A 14 -1.45 22.81 46.23
CA ILE A 14 -2.02 21.56 45.69
C ILE A 14 -3.12 21.89 44.67
N GLY A 15 -3.97 22.88 44.95
CA GLY A 15 -5.00 23.35 44.02
C GLY A 15 -4.41 23.92 42.74
N VAL A 16 -3.33 24.70 42.82
CA VAL A 16 -2.62 25.24 41.64
C VAL A 16 -1.93 24.13 40.85
N LEU A 17 -1.28 23.16 41.51
CA LEU A 17 -0.66 22.02 40.83
C LEU A 17 -1.69 21.10 40.17
N ALA A 18 -2.82 20.84 40.83
CA ALA A 18 -3.94 20.10 40.27
C ALA A 18 -4.57 20.86 39.09
N PHE A 19 -4.71 22.18 39.19
CA PHE A 19 -5.21 23.03 38.11
C PHE A 19 -4.25 23.07 36.92
N LEU A 20 -2.93 23.13 37.16
CA LEU A 20 -1.90 23.07 36.11
C LEU A 20 -1.88 21.70 35.43
N LYS A 21 -1.99 20.60 36.19
CA LYS A 21 -2.04 19.24 35.65
C LYS A 21 -3.36 18.93 34.92
N MET A 22 -4.44 19.60 35.31
CA MET A 22 -5.74 19.52 34.60
C MET A 22 -5.77 20.45 33.37
N ARG A 23 -4.89 21.46 33.32
CA ARG A 23 -4.74 22.38 32.20
C ARG A 23 -3.68 21.93 31.19
N SER A 24 -2.73 21.07 31.57
CA SER A 24 -2.02 20.23 30.60
C SER A 24 -3.05 19.26 30.04
N GLY A 25 -3.78 19.71 29.02
CA GLY A 25 -4.73 18.90 28.27
C GLY A 25 -4.05 17.60 27.85
N GLY A 26 -4.77 16.49 27.90
CA GLY A 26 -4.26 15.25 27.34
C GLY A 26 -3.76 15.50 25.93
N ASP A 27 -2.57 14.98 25.61
CA ASP A 27 -1.98 15.07 24.28
C ASP A 27 -3.04 14.66 23.24
N PHE A 28 -3.56 15.63 22.47
CA PHE A 28 -4.60 15.32 21.49
C PHE A 28 -3.97 14.51 20.35
N ARG A 29 -4.44 13.28 20.17
CA ARG A 29 -3.98 12.39 19.10
C ARG A 29 -5.04 12.32 18.01
N TYR A 30 -4.59 12.23 16.76
CA TYR A 30 -5.46 12.11 15.60
C TYR A 30 -5.51 10.66 15.16
N ALA A 31 -6.71 10.08 15.16
CA ALA A 31 -6.92 8.73 14.66
C ALA A 31 -6.94 8.69 13.13
N GLY A 32 -6.35 7.65 12.56
CA GLY A 32 -6.42 7.33 11.14
C GLY A 32 -6.42 5.82 10.94
N THR A 33 -6.96 5.36 9.82
CA THR A 33 -6.92 3.94 9.46
C THR A 33 -5.64 3.65 8.69
N ILE A 34 -4.95 2.57 9.07
CA ILE A 34 -3.74 2.11 8.41
C ILE A 34 -4.10 1.54 7.05
N GLU A 35 -3.34 1.93 6.05
CA GLU A 35 -3.38 1.47 4.67
C GLU A 35 -1.96 1.09 4.22
N ALA A 36 -1.88 0.25 3.19
CA ALA A 36 -0.63 -0.20 2.59
C ALA A 36 -0.72 -0.15 1.05
N THR A 37 0.42 -0.26 0.38
CA THR A 37 0.44 -0.33 -1.07
C THR A 37 -0.06 -1.69 -1.51
N GLU A 38 -1.28 -1.72 -2.03
CA GLU A 38 -1.87 -2.91 -2.65
C GLU A 38 -1.64 -2.91 -4.16
N ILE A 39 -1.23 -4.06 -4.67
CA ILE A 39 -0.98 -4.28 -6.09
C ILE A 39 -1.85 -5.42 -6.57
N ASP A 40 -2.73 -5.09 -7.51
CA ASP A 40 -3.63 -6.04 -8.13
C ASP A 40 -2.93 -6.76 -9.28
N LEU A 41 -2.85 -8.08 -9.15
CA LEU A 41 -2.32 -8.98 -10.16
C LEU A 41 -3.47 -9.49 -11.03
N SER A 42 -3.48 -9.06 -12.29
CA SER A 42 -4.51 -9.43 -13.26
C SER A 42 -3.95 -10.29 -14.39
N ALA A 43 -4.82 -11.12 -14.95
CA ALA A 43 -4.53 -11.87 -16.17
C ALA A 43 -4.29 -10.90 -17.35
N ARG A 44 -3.25 -11.14 -18.14
CA ARG A 44 -2.97 -10.37 -19.37
C ARG A 44 -3.48 -11.05 -20.64
N ILE A 45 -3.71 -12.35 -20.56
CA ILE A 45 -4.20 -13.21 -21.63
C ILE A 45 -5.41 -14.00 -21.12
N PRO A 46 -6.31 -14.43 -22.01
CA PRO A 46 -7.32 -15.39 -21.64
C PRO A 46 -6.68 -16.74 -21.33
N GLY A 47 -7.25 -17.49 -20.38
CA GLY A 47 -6.75 -18.81 -20.03
C GLY A 47 -7.49 -19.40 -18.84
N VAL A 48 -7.28 -20.70 -18.60
CA VAL A 48 -7.80 -21.38 -17.41
C VAL A 48 -6.74 -21.33 -16.32
N ILE A 49 -7.13 -21.05 -15.07
CA ILE A 49 -6.18 -21.07 -13.96
C ILE A 49 -5.74 -22.51 -13.68
N ASP A 50 -4.45 -22.79 -13.83
CA ASP A 50 -3.86 -24.11 -13.59
C ASP A 50 -3.48 -24.31 -12.11
N SER A 51 -2.84 -23.30 -11.50
CA SER A 51 -2.33 -23.40 -10.14
C SER A 51 -2.04 -22.04 -9.50
N TYR A 52 -2.03 -22.03 -8.16
CA TYR A 52 -1.55 -20.92 -7.33
C TYR A 52 -0.23 -21.28 -6.64
N GLY A 53 0.72 -20.34 -6.65
CA GLY A 53 2.05 -20.49 -6.04
C GLY A 53 2.17 -19.96 -4.60
N ALA A 54 1.08 -19.40 -4.05
CA ALA A 54 0.99 -18.89 -2.68
C ALA A 54 -0.47 -18.92 -2.21
N ARG A 55 -0.69 -18.98 -0.89
CA ARG A 55 -2.01 -18.85 -0.27
C ARG A 55 -2.17 -17.48 0.39
N GLU A 56 -3.40 -17.06 0.61
CA GLU A 56 -3.68 -15.84 1.35
C GLU A 56 -2.97 -15.86 2.71
N GLY A 57 -2.31 -14.75 3.05
CA GLY A 57 -1.47 -14.60 4.23
C GLY A 57 0.00 -14.98 4.02
N ASP A 58 0.35 -15.72 2.97
CA ASP A 58 1.74 -16.13 2.73
C ASP A 58 2.62 -14.93 2.32
N PRO A 59 3.88 -14.88 2.77
CA PRO A 59 4.85 -13.91 2.27
C PRO A 59 5.21 -14.21 0.81
N VAL A 60 5.33 -13.14 0.03
CA VAL A 60 5.59 -13.17 -1.41
C VAL A 60 6.88 -12.42 -1.72
N LYS A 61 7.70 -12.98 -2.60
CA LYS A 61 8.91 -12.31 -3.12
C LYS A 61 8.64 -11.65 -4.47
N LYS A 62 9.41 -10.61 -4.78
CA LYS A 62 9.45 -10.03 -6.13
C LYS A 62 9.80 -11.10 -7.16
N GLY A 63 9.01 -11.18 -8.22
CA GLY A 63 9.15 -12.16 -9.31
C GLY A 63 8.57 -13.55 -9.02
N GLN A 64 8.09 -13.82 -7.81
CA GLN A 64 7.43 -15.09 -7.47
C GLN A 64 6.15 -15.24 -8.29
N VAL A 65 5.94 -16.43 -8.85
CA VAL A 65 4.71 -16.79 -9.56
C VAL A 65 3.59 -16.99 -8.55
N ILE A 66 2.52 -16.20 -8.68
CA ILE A 66 1.35 -16.24 -7.80
C ILE A 66 0.25 -17.09 -8.41
N ALA A 67 -0.01 -16.91 -9.71
CA ALA A 67 -0.94 -17.73 -10.46
C ALA A 67 -0.30 -18.16 -11.78
N SER A 68 -0.63 -19.37 -12.22
CA SER A 68 -0.25 -19.90 -13.52
C SER A 68 -1.52 -20.18 -14.33
N LEU A 69 -1.52 -19.76 -15.59
CA LEU A 69 -2.56 -20.09 -16.56
C LEU A 69 -2.13 -21.32 -17.37
N ASP A 70 -3.10 -22.18 -17.69
CA ASP A 70 -2.93 -23.18 -18.73
C ASP A 70 -2.80 -22.49 -20.09
N CYS A 71 -1.70 -22.79 -20.75
CA CYS A 71 -1.20 -22.13 -21.95
C CYS A 71 -0.51 -23.16 -22.86
N ALA A 72 -0.98 -24.41 -22.85
CA ALA A 72 -0.39 -25.47 -23.68
C ALA A 72 -0.35 -25.08 -25.17
N ASP A 73 -1.40 -24.42 -25.65
CA ASP A 73 -1.52 -23.86 -27.00
C ASP A 73 -0.48 -22.77 -27.29
N LEU A 74 -0.29 -21.81 -26.37
CA LEU A 74 0.70 -20.74 -26.52
C LEU A 74 2.13 -21.29 -26.48
N ARG A 75 2.40 -22.27 -25.62
CA ARG A 75 3.71 -22.95 -25.57
C ARG A 75 3.99 -23.69 -26.88
N LEU A 76 3.00 -24.37 -27.45
CA LEU A 76 3.13 -25.03 -28.76
C LEU A 76 3.39 -24.01 -29.87
N ALA A 77 2.62 -22.92 -29.93
CA ALA A 77 2.79 -21.86 -30.92
C ALA A 77 4.17 -21.20 -30.83
N ALA A 78 4.66 -20.93 -29.60
CA ALA A 78 5.99 -20.39 -29.38
C ALA A 78 7.10 -21.37 -29.79
N GLY A 79 6.92 -22.67 -29.56
CA GLY A 79 7.84 -23.71 -30.04
C GLY A 79 7.96 -23.70 -31.57
N ILE A 80 6.83 -23.66 -32.28
CA ILE A 80 6.82 -23.59 -33.75
C ILE A 80 7.51 -22.30 -34.23
N ALA A 81 7.19 -21.15 -33.64
CA ALA A 81 7.80 -19.88 -34.02
C ALA A 81 9.32 -19.84 -33.74
N SER A 82 9.78 -20.49 -32.66
CA SER A 82 11.19 -20.62 -32.33
C SER A 82 11.95 -21.45 -33.37
N GLU A 83 11.40 -22.60 -33.78
CA GLU A 83 12.02 -23.45 -34.81
C GLU A 83 11.98 -22.80 -36.20
N ASP A 84 10.90 -22.09 -36.55
CA ASP A 84 10.81 -21.28 -37.77
C ASP A 84 11.90 -20.21 -37.82
N PHE A 85 12.11 -19.48 -36.71
CA PHE A 85 13.14 -18.46 -36.61
C PHE A 85 14.55 -19.06 -36.70
N LYS A 86 14.80 -20.19 -36.03
CA LYS A 86 16.10 -20.89 -36.07
C LYS A 86 16.48 -21.30 -37.50
N ARG A 87 15.52 -21.87 -38.26
CA ARG A 87 15.74 -22.18 -39.68
C ARG A 87 16.04 -20.95 -40.52
N ALA A 88 15.33 -19.85 -40.26
CA ALA A 88 15.56 -18.60 -40.97
C ALA A 88 16.92 -17.96 -40.63
N GLU A 89 17.40 -18.13 -39.40
CA GLU A 89 18.73 -17.67 -38.97
C GLU A 89 19.84 -18.37 -39.74
N GLU A 90 19.77 -19.70 -39.88
CA GLU A 90 20.71 -20.50 -40.66
C GLU A 90 20.70 -20.09 -42.15
N LEU A 91 19.51 -19.93 -42.73
CA LEU A 91 19.36 -19.52 -44.12
C LEU A 91 19.81 -18.08 -44.38
N TYR A 92 19.58 -17.16 -43.42
CA TYR A 92 20.05 -15.78 -43.52
C TYR A 92 21.57 -15.70 -43.47
N ALA A 93 22.20 -16.48 -42.57
CA ALA A 93 23.66 -16.62 -42.51
C ALA A 93 24.23 -17.19 -43.83
N GLY A 94 23.50 -18.10 -44.48
CA GLY A 94 23.82 -18.62 -45.81
C GLY A 94 23.49 -17.68 -46.97
N GLY A 95 22.91 -16.49 -46.74
CA GLY A 95 22.51 -15.54 -47.78
C GLY A 95 21.24 -15.91 -48.56
N SER A 96 20.54 -16.97 -48.15
CA SER A 96 19.36 -17.53 -48.83
C SER A 96 18.04 -16.85 -48.48
N VAL A 97 18.03 -15.94 -47.50
CA VAL A 97 16.84 -15.26 -46.99
C VAL A 97 17.09 -13.75 -46.90
N SER A 98 16.09 -12.94 -47.22
CA SER A 98 16.18 -11.48 -47.10
C SER A 98 16.15 -11.04 -45.62
N LYS A 99 16.76 -9.87 -45.35
CA LYS A 99 16.71 -9.26 -44.01
C LYS A 99 15.27 -9.04 -43.52
N GLU A 100 14.38 -8.61 -44.41
CA GLU A 100 12.96 -8.42 -44.10
C GLU A 100 12.30 -9.72 -43.59
N ASN A 101 12.53 -10.84 -44.28
CA ASN A 101 11.94 -12.12 -43.87
C ASN A 101 12.54 -12.63 -42.56
N TYR A 102 13.84 -12.41 -42.33
CA TYR A 102 14.49 -12.70 -41.05
C TYR A 102 13.86 -11.88 -39.91
N ASP A 103 13.73 -10.56 -40.09
CA ASP A 103 13.15 -9.66 -39.08
C ASP A 103 11.68 -10.03 -38.79
N ARG A 104 10.90 -10.39 -39.82
CA ARG A 104 9.51 -10.85 -39.64
C ARG A 104 9.41 -12.10 -38.74
N LEU A 105 10.24 -13.10 -38.98
CA LEU A 105 10.24 -14.33 -38.18
C LEU A 105 10.78 -14.10 -36.77
N LYS A 106 11.76 -13.19 -36.62
CA LYS A 106 12.24 -12.73 -35.32
C LYS A 106 11.10 -12.14 -34.48
N TYR A 107 10.35 -11.18 -35.03
CA TYR A 107 9.22 -10.56 -34.33
C TYR A 107 8.13 -11.57 -33.99
N ARG A 108 7.84 -12.53 -34.88
CA ARG A 108 6.86 -13.59 -34.61
C ARG A 108 7.29 -14.48 -33.45
N ARG A 109 8.57 -14.83 -33.36
CA ARG A 109 9.14 -15.58 -32.23
C ARG A 109 9.03 -14.76 -30.94
N ASP A 110 9.42 -13.50 -30.97
CA ASP A 110 9.41 -12.61 -29.79
C ASP A 110 7.99 -12.39 -29.25
N ASP A 111 7.01 -12.15 -30.13
CA ASP A 111 5.59 -12.03 -29.76
C ASP A 111 5.05 -13.31 -29.12
N SER A 112 5.36 -14.47 -29.69
CA SER A 112 4.92 -15.75 -29.15
C SER A 112 5.56 -16.03 -27.78
N ALA A 113 6.84 -15.71 -27.61
CA ALA A 113 7.55 -15.88 -26.35
C ALA A 113 6.98 -14.97 -25.24
N LEU A 114 6.62 -13.73 -25.57
CA LEU A 114 6.01 -12.80 -24.62
C LEU A 114 4.65 -13.30 -24.12
N LYS A 115 3.84 -13.86 -25.01
CA LYS A 115 2.55 -14.46 -24.65
C LYS A 115 2.71 -15.64 -23.69
N VAL A 116 3.75 -16.45 -23.84
CA VAL A 116 4.07 -17.54 -22.90
C VAL A 116 4.50 -17.00 -21.53
N ASP A 117 5.28 -15.92 -21.47
CA ASP A 117 5.66 -15.31 -20.19
C ASP A 117 4.44 -14.79 -19.41
N TRP A 118 3.45 -14.25 -20.11
CA TRP A 118 2.19 -13.77 -19.51
C TRP A 118 1.33 -14.88 -18.88
N CYS A 119 1.61 -16.15 -19.17
CA CYS A 119 0.96 -17.28 -18.51
C CYS A 119 1.33 -17.38 -17.03
N ALA A 120 2.50 -16.87 -16.63
CA ALA A 120 2.93 -16.82 -15.25
C ALA A 120 2.68 -15.41 -14.68
N VAL A 121 1.65 -15.28 -13.84
CA VAL A 121 1.34 -14.02 -13.17
C VAL A 121 2.24 -13.88 -11.95
N LYS A 122 3.25 -13.02 -12.09
CA LYS A 122 4.31 -12.80 -11.09
C LYS A 122 4.03 -11.56 -10.25
N SER A 123 4.45 -11.58 -8.99
CA SER A 123 4.42 -10.39 -8.14
C SER A 123 5.50 -9.37 -8.56
N PRO A 124 5.18 -8.08 -8.74
CA PRO A 124 6.17 -7.05 -9.10
C PRO A 124 6.99 -6.55 -7.91
N SER A 125 6.53 -6.78 -6.67
CA SER A 125 7.21 -6.42 -5.43
C SER A 125 7.21 -7.59 -4.43
N ALA A 126 8.01 -7.45 -3.37
CA ALA A 126 7.87 -8.31 -2.20
C ALA A 126 6.72 -7.78 -1.32
N GLY A 127 6.09 -8.67 -0.55
CA GLY A 127 4.94 -8.30 0.28
C GLY A 127 4.23 -9.53 0.83
N ARG A 128 2.92 -9.41 1.08
CA ARG A 128 2.05 -10.51 1.49
C ARG A 128 0.87 -10.65 0.54
N LEU A 129 0.51 -11.88 0.21
CA LEU A 129 -0.71 -12.13 -0.56
C LEU A 129 -1.92 -11.87 0.33
N LEU A 130 -2.73 -10.85 0.02
CA LEU A 130 -3.93 -10.53 0.79
C LEU A 130 -5.12 -11.36 0.34
N TYR A 131 -5.34 -11.39 -0.98
CA TYR A 131 -6.55 -11.94 -1.57
C TYR A 131 -6.21 -12.80 -2.80
N ALA A 132 -6.90 -13.92 -2.95
CA ALA A 132 -6.99 -14.71 -4.17
C ALA A 132 -8.46 -14.73 -4.62
N TYR A 133 -8.76 -14.13 -5.77
CA TYR A 133 -10.14 -13.85 -6.19
C TYR A 133 -10.79 -14.94 -7.04
N ARG A 134 -9.99 -15.92 -7.47
CA ARG A 134 -10.40 -16.95 -8.42
C ARG A 134 -9.86 -18.29 -7.97
N GLU A 135 -10.55 -19.35 -8.35
CA GLU A 135 -10.17 -20.71 -8.06
C GLU A 135 -9.47 -21.39 -9.24
N LYS A 136 -8.73 -22.45 -8.93
CA LYS A 136 -8.19 -23.34 -9.96
C LYS A 136 -9.31 -23.88 -10.84
N GLY A 137 -9.09 -23.88 -12.16
CA GLY A 137 -10.05 -24.35 -13.15
C GLY A 137 -11.00 -23.27 -13.67
N GLU A 138 -11.00 -22.06 -13.09
CA GLU A 138 -11.78 -20.95 -13.64
C GLU A 138 -11.17 -20.42 -14.95
N LEU A 139 -12.04 -20.11 -15.91
CA LEU A 139 -11.67 -19.40 -17.13
C LEU A 139 -11.64 -17.90 -16.85
N VAL A 140 -10.52 -17.25 -17.19
CA VAL A 140 -10.33 -15.81 -16.99
C VAL A 140 -10.08 -15.09 -18.32
N ALA A 141 -10.48 -13.81 -18.37
CA ALA A 141 -10.23 -12.90 -19.47
C ALA A 141 -9.13 -11.90 -19.10
N PRO A 142 -8.50 -11.21 -20.08
CA PRO A 142 -7.59 -10.12 -19.81
C PRO A 142 -8.22 -9.03 -18.92
N GLY A 143 -7.47 -8.58 -17.91
CA GLY A 143 -7.93 -7.60 -16.92
C GLY A 143 -8.61 -8.22 -15.70
N THR A 144 -8.98 -9.51 -15.72
CA THR A 144 -9.53 -10.18 -14.54
C THR A 144 -8.50 -10.20 -13.41
N LYS A 145 -8.88 -9.63 -12.27
CA LYS A 145 -8.11 -9.65 -11.03
C LYS A 145 -8.02 -11.08 -10.50
N LEU A 146 -6.80 -11.57 -10.30
CA LEU A 146 -6.52 -12.92 -9.80
C LEU A 146 -6.09 -12.88 -8.33
N ALA A 147 -5.23 -11.92 -7.98
CA ALA A 147 -4.64 -11.81 -6.65
C ALA A 147 -4.35 -10.35 -6.29
N THR A 148 -4.24 -10.05 -4.98
CA THR A 148 -3.73 -8.76 -4.49
C THR A 148 -2.56 -9.00 -3.56
N VAL A 149 -1.43 -8.37 -3.84
CA VAL A 149 -0.24 -8.38 -3.00
C VAL A 149 -0.08 -7.03 -2.34
N ALA A 150 0.05 -7.00 -1.01
CA ALA A 150 0.34 -5.78 -0.27
C ALA A 150 1.81 -5.70 0.10
N ASP A 151 2.45 -4.58 -0.22
CA ASP A 151 3.73 -4.19 0.35
C ASP A 151 3.50 -3.61 1.75
N LEU A 152 3.90 -4.36 2.77
CA LEU A 152 3.71 -4.00 4.18
C LEU A 152 4.96 -3.36 4.79
N SER A 153 6.01 -3.10 4.01
CA SER A 153 7.28 -2.57 4.53
C SER A 153 7.18 -1.13 5.03
N GLU A 154 6.33 -0.32 4.41
CA GLU A 154 5.92 1.01 4.85
C GLU A 154 4.40 1.10 4.74
N VAL A 155 3.74 1.48 5.83
CA VAL A 155 2.28 1.68 5.88
C VAL A 155 1.99 3.14 6.14
N TRP A 156 0.77 3.60 5.86
CA TRP A 156 0.38 4.98 6.14
C TRP A 156 -1.00 5.07 6.74
N ALA A 157 -1.31 6.20 7.34
CA ALA A 157 -2.66 6.56 7.73
C ALA A 157 -2.93 8.02 7.36
N TYR A 158 -4.16 8.29 6.95
CA TYR A 158 -4.65 9.66 6.79
C TYR A 158 -5.20 10.14 8.13
N ILE A 159 -4.65 11.23 8.62
CA ILE A 159 -5.19 11.97 9.75
C ILE A 159 -5.75 13.30 9.28
N TYR A 160 -6.86 13.73 9.87
CA TYR A 160 -7.58 14.92 9.45
C TYR A 160 -7.28 16.07 10.41
N VAL A 161 -6.47 17.03 9.93
CA VAL A 161 -5.96 18.12 10.75
C VAL A 161 -6.68 19.43 10.42
N PRO A 162 -7.15 20.18 11.43
CA PRO A 162 -7.71 21.52 11.23
C PRO A 162 -6.72 22.49 10.56
N HIS A 163 -7.26 23.42 9.76
CA HIS A 163 -6.48 24.41 9.01
C HIS A 163 -5.49 25.22 9.86
N ASP A 164 -5.86 25.60 11.09
CA ASP A 164 -5.06 26.40 12.00
C ASP A 164 -3.78 25.69 12.47
N LEU A 165 -3.80 24.36 12.53
CA LEU A 165 -2.64 23.55 12.89
C LEU A 165 -1.76 23.18 11.70
N LEU A 166 -2.28 23.28 10.47
CA LEU A 166 -1.48 22.99 9.27
C LEU A 166 -0.24 23.86 9.13
N ALA A 167 -0.30 25.12 9.55
CA ALA A 167 0.83 26.05 9.45
C ALA A 167 2.05 25.60 10.26
N LYS A 168 1.86 24.71 11.25
CA LYS A 168 2.92 24.14 12.08
C LYS A 168 3.50 22.85 11.51
N LEU A 169 2.83 22.24 10.54
CA LEU A 169 3.24 20.96 9.95
C LEU A 169 4.06 21.20 8.68
N SER A 170 4.93 20.25 8.39
CA SER A 170 5.72 20.25 7.15
C SER A 170 5.95 18.82 6.68
N ALA A 171 6.06 18.63 5.37
CA ALA A 171 6.44 17.34 4.81
C ALA A 171 7.84 16.93 5.29
N GLY A 172 8.02 15.66 5.61
CA GLY A 172 9.24 15.10 6.20
C GLY A 172 9.34 15.22 7.72
N MET A 173 8.42 15.92 8.38
CA MET A 173 8.41 16.07 9.84
C MET A 173 8.18 14.72 10.54
N GLU A 174 8.96 14.44 11.58
CA GLU A 174 8.80 13.23 12.39
C GLU A 174 7.57 13.32 13.29
N VAL A 175 6.85 12.20 13.40
CA VAL A 175 5.65 12.07 14.23
C VAL A 175 5.67 10.74 14.97
N GLN A 176 4.96 10.68 16.09
CA GLN A 176 4.79 9.46 16.88
C GLN A 176 3.38 8.89 16.63
N GLY A 177 3.33 7.65 16.18
CA GLY A 177 2.10 6.85 16.05
C GLY A 177 1.94 5.91 17.23
N TYR A 178 0.71 5.72 17.69
CA TYR A 178 0.34 4.87 18.80
C TYR A 178 -0.70 3.87 18.32
N LEU A 179 -0.53 2.60 18.68
CA LEU A 179 -1.50 1.54 18.39
C LEU A 179 -2.27 1.17 19.67
N PRO A 180 -3.50 1.68 19.88
CA PRO A 180 -4.25 1.45 21.11
C PRO A 180 -4.52 -0.03 21.39
N GLU A 181 -4.79 -0.81 20.34
CA GLU A 181 -5.10 -2.24 20.43
C GLU A 181 -3.90 -3.07 20.91
N ALA A 182 -2.68 -2.52 20.83
CA ALA A 182 -1.45 -3.14 21.30
C ALA A 182 -0.91 -2.49 22.58
N GLY A 183 -1.78 -1.84 23.37
CA GLY A 183 -1.40 -1.20 24.63
C GLY A 183 -0.57 0.07 24.42
N ASP A 184 -0.96 0.92 23.46
CA ASP A 184 -0.28 2.17 23.11
C ASP A 184 1.19 1.97 22.68
N LYS A 185 1.47 0.89 21.96
CA LYS A 185 2.80 0.66 21.39
C LYS A 185 3.14 1.80 20.43
N GLU A 186 4.34 2.37 20.60
CA GLU A 186 4.82 3.50 19.83
C GLU A 186 5.49 3.08 18.51
N PHE A 187 5.26 3.87 17.47
CA PHE A 187 5.83 3.72 16.14
C PHE A 187 6.32 5.08 15.64
N ALA A 188 7.62 5.20 15.42
CA ALA A 188 8.17 6.39 14.78
C ALA A 188 7.71 6.45 13.31
N GLY A 189 7.21 7.60 12.90
CA GLY A 189 6.74 7.86 11.54
C GLY A 189 7.10 9.25 11.07
N ARG A 190 6.61 9.61 9.89
CA ARG A 190 6.83 10.92 9.29
C ARG A 190 5.61 11.39 8.51
N ILE A 191 5.43 12.71 8.44
CA ILE A 191 4.45 13.31 7.53
C ILE A 191 4.99 13.18 6.11
N SER A 192 4.34 12.36 5.29
CA SER A 192 4.73 12.15 3.90
C SER A 192 4.14 13.21 2.98
N VAL A 193 2.84 13.50 3.13
CA VAL A 193 2.09 14.43 2.28
C VAL A 193 1.10 15.21 3.14
N ILE A 194 0.98 16.51 2.87
CA ILE A 194 -0.09 17.37 3.38
C ILE A 194 -0.91 17.76 2.16
N TYR A 195 -2.17 17.35 2.10
CA TYR A 195 -3.03 17.63 0.96
C TYR A 195 -3.49 19.09 0.99
N SER A 196 -3.52 19.73 -0.18
CA SER A 196 -3.92 21.14 -0.33
C SER A 196 -5.43 21.34 -0.47
N GLU A 197 -6.17 20.26 -0.73
CA GLU A 197 -7.63 20.29 -0.81
C GLU A 197 -8.24 19.97 0.56
N ALA A 198 -9.19 20.79 0.97
CA ALA A 198 -9.94 20.54 2.19
C ALA A 198 -10.98 19.45 1.93
N GLU A 199 -10.99 18.42 2.76
CA GLU A 199 -12.01 17.38 2.72
C GLU A 199 -13.13 17.71 3.72
N PHE A 200 -14.38 17.52 3.31
CA PHE A 200 -15.50 17.62 4.24
C PHE A 200 -15.46 16.43 5.20
N THR A 201 -15.37 16.67 6.51
CA THR A 201 -15.75 15.67 7.52
C THR A 201 -17.17 15.16 7.24
N PRO A 202 -17.53 13.89 7.53
CA PRO A 202 -18.81 13.33 7.10
C PRO A 202 -20.05 14.10 7.62
N LYS A 203 -21.13 13.97 6.84
CA LYS A 203 -22.42 14.72 6.83
C LYS A 203 -22.98 15.16 8.21
N ASN A 204 -22.98 16.48 8.45
CA ASN A 204 -24.16 17.31 8.76
C ASN A 204 -23.72 18.64 9.40
N VAL A 205 -23.85 19.73 8.66
CA VAL A 205 -23.35 21.05 9.05
C VAL A 205 -24.29 22.10 8.41
N GLN A 206 -25.16 22.73 9.21
CA GLN A 206 -26.22 23.67 8.79
C GLN A 206 -25.96 25.13 9.23
N THR A 207 -24.81 25.46 9.84
CA THR A 207 -24.55 26.79 10.41
C THR A 207 -23.22 27.43 10.00
N ARG A 208 -23.10 28.77 10.11
CA ARG A 208 -21.95 29.56 9.64
C ARG A 208 -20.63 29.27 10.39
N LYS A 209 -20.71 28.77 11.63
CA LYS A 209 -19.56 28.35 12.49
C LYS A 209 -18.96 27.01 12.08
N GLU A 210 -19.61 26.36 11.13
CA GLU A 210 -19.49 24.95 10.84
C GLU A 210 -18.79 24.77 9.47
N ARG A 211 -18.72 25.86 8.66
CA ARG A 211 -17.78 26.09 7.55
C ARG A 211 -16.32 26.32 7.99
N THR A 212 -16.07 26.53 9.28
CA THR A 212 -14.72 26.70 9.88
C THR A 212 -14.04 25.36 10.23
N ARG A 213 -14.70 24.23 9.97
CA ARG A 213 -14.18 22.86 10.17
C ARG A 213 -13.55 22.28 8.91
N LEU A 214 -12.86 23.11 8.11
CA LEU A 214 -12.06 22.57 7.02
C LEU A 214 -10.92 21.78 7.65
N VAL A 215 -10.97 20.46 7.46
CA VAL A 215 -9.89 19.55 7.79
C VAL A 215 -9.16 19.21 6.52
N PHE A 216 -7.87 19.00 6.66
CA PHE A 216 -7.02 18.61 5.56
C PHE A 216 -6.42 17.26 5.89
N ALA A 217 -6.41 16.37 4.89
CA ALA A 217 -5.77 15.08 5.04
C ALA A 217 -4.26 15.27 5.11
N VAL A 218 -3.66 14.70 6.15
CA VAL A 218 -2.22 14.59 6.32
C VAL A 218 -1.88 13.10 6.33
N LYS A 219 -1.06 12.67 5.37
CA LYS A 219 -0.63 11.28 5.23
C LYS A 219 0.61 11.05 6.09
N ALA A 220 0.44 10.35 7.21
CA ALA A 220 1.53 9.92 8.06
C ALA A 220 2.00 8.51 7.66
N ALA A 221 3.29 8.35 7.37
CA ALA A 221 3.90 7.09 6.95
C ALA A 221 4.77 6.50 8.07
N PHE A 222 4.73 5.18 8.22
CA PHE A 222 5.37 4.42 9.29
C PHE A 222 6.12 3.22 8.71
N PRO A 223 7.45 3.11 8.92
CA PRO A 223 8.19 1.89 8.63
C PRO A 223 7.66 0.72 9.46
N ASN A 224 7.50 -0.45 8.84
CA ASN A 224 6.85 -1.61 9.46
C ASN A 224 7.65 -2.91 9.24
N PRO A 225 8.93 -2.97 9.66
CA PRO A 225 9.80 -4.13 9.43
C PRO A 225 9.32 -5.42 10.13
N GLY A 226 8.54 -5.29 11.20
CA GLY A 226 7.96 -6.41 11.94
C GLY A 226 6.55 -6.79 11.51
N GLU A 227 6.00 -6.13 10.48
CA GLU A 227 4.65 -6.34 9.96
C GLU A 227 3.56 -6.37 11.04
N THR A 228 3.78 -5.58 12.10
CA THR A 228 2.88 -5.49 13.26
C THR A 228 1.69 -4.61 12.91
N LEU A 229 1.93 -3.54 12.15
CA LEU A 229 0.88 -2.67 11.63
C LEU A 229 0.24 -3.35 10.41
N LYS A 230 -1.07 -3.60 10.48
CA LYS A 230 -1.82 -4.22 9.40
C LYS A 230 -2.83 -3.23 8.82
N PRO A 231 -3.08 -3.27 7.50
CA PRO A 231 -4.15 -2.49 6.89
C PRO A 231 -5.49 -2.73 7.60
N GLY A 232 -6.26 -1.67 7.81
CA GLY A 232 -7.53 -1.67 8.52
C GLY A 232 -7.44 -1.45 10.03
N MET A 233 -6.25 -1.52 10.64
CA MET A 233 -6.07 -1.12 12.05
C MET A 233 -6.21 0.40 12.22
N THR A 234 -6.52 0.86 13.44
CA THR A 234 -6.54 2.30 13.76
C THR A 234 -5.22 2.68 14.41
N ILE A 235 -4.56 3.71 13.89
CA ILE A 235 -3.37 4.30 14.51
C ILE A 235 -3.70 5.73 14.96
N GLU A 236 -3.24 6.09 16.14
CA GLU A 236 -3.36 7.44 16.68
C GLU A 236 -2.03 8.18 16.52
N VAL A 237 -2.03 9.32 15.84
CA VAL A 237 -0.81 10.10 15.58
C VAL A 237 -0.80 11.32 16.49
N LYS A 238 0.29 11.47 17.25
CA LYS A 238 0.57 12.69 18.01
C LYS A 238 1.30 13.68 17.10
N LEU A 239 0.70 14.85 16.94
CA LEU A 239 1.32 15.99 16.25
C LEU A 239 2.09 16.86 17.26
N PRO A 240 3.16 17.56 16.82
CA PRO A 240 3.82 18.55 17.65
C PRO A 240 2.89 19.73 17.94
N GLU A 241 2.89 20.22 19.18
CA GLU A 241 2.11 21.38 19.64
C GLU A 241 2.63 22.72 19.09
#